data_AF-A0A1Y6LP68-F1
#
_entry.id   AF-A0A1Y6LP68-F1
#
_cell.length_a   1.000
_cell.length_b   1.000
_cell.length_c   1.000
_cell.angle_alpha   90.00
_cell.angle_beta   90.00
_cell.angle_gamma   90.00
#
_symmetry.space_group_name_H-M   'P 1'
#
loop_
_entity.id
_entity.type
_entity.pdbx_description
1 polymer ?
#
loop_
_entity_poly.entity_id
_entity_poly.type
_entity_poly.pdbx_seq_one_letter_code
_entity_poly.pdbx_strand_id
1 'polypeptide(L)'
;MSATRTEPPSAHTIRTGLSDSTHSSTSSASAERYQLDQEDTNPILLYTYRGKLETSSQKDLCARLDKDEKLRATRKQIPRATSYLDVRRHDLYLPDEKQQYADLPNYDSSLASVKIPSLAYWSRMILGNYQDLFIVSPETTPTSSVADDGSRRTSPTSTWGQDSEASMRQVAA
;
A
#
# COMPACT_ATOMS: atom_id res chain seq x y z
N MET A 1 -31.37 -66.29 -41.25
CA MET A 1 -31.60 -65.65 -42.57
C MET A 1 -32.32 -64.34 -42.33
N SER A 2 -31.86 -63.30 -43.01
CA SER A 2 -32.04 -61.85 -42.82
C SER A 2 -33.49 -61.33 -42.69
N ALA A 3 -33.71 -60.24 -41.94
CA ALA A 3 -33.96 -58.89 -42.49
C ALA A 3 -34.30 -57.85 -41.40
N THR A 4 -33.68 -56.69 -41.59
CA THR A 4 -33.71 -55.38 -40.91
C THR A 4 -35.05 -54.63 -40.98
N ARG A 5 -35.42 -53.87 -39.93
CA ARG A 5 -35.89 -52.46 -40.04
C ARG A 5 -36.08 -51.73 -38.70
N THR A 6 -35.77 -50.42 -38.73
CA THR A 6 -36.27 -49.32 -37.86
C THR A 6 -35.56 -49.22 -36.50
N GLU A 7 -34.73 -48.22 -36.21
CA GLU A 7 -35.07 -46.79 -36.04
C GLU A 7 -33.77 -45.93 -36.02
N PRO A 8 -33.74 -44.68 -36.53
CA PRO A 8 -32.57 -43.81 -36.36
C PRO A 8 -32.54 -43.19 -34.95
N PRO A 9 -31.43 -43.28 -34.19
CA PRO A 9 -31.30 -42.45 -33.01
C PRO A 9 -31.16 -40.99 -33.45
N SER A 10 -32.13 -40.18 -33.01
CA SER A 10 -32.13 -38.73 -33.09
C SER A 10 -30.75 -38.18 -32.73
N ALA A 11 -30.22 -37.32 -33.61
CA ALA A 11 -29.08 -36.48 -33.31
C ALA A 11 -29.48 -35.56 -32.14
N HIS A 12 -29.26 -36.02 -30.91
CA HIS A 12 -29.16 -35.13 -29.78
C HIS A 12 -27.92 -34.29 -30.03
N THR A 13 -28.16 -33.08 -30.53
CA THR A 13 -27.27 -31.95 -30.35
C THR A 13 -26.96 -31.89 -28.86
N ILE A 14 -25.81 -32.47 -28.46
CA ILE A 14 -25.17 -32.10 -27.22
C ILE A 14 -24.82 -30.64 -27.44
N ARG A 15 -25.69 -29.76 -26.92
CA ARG A 15 -25.40 -28.35 -26.79
C ARG A 15 -24.17 -28.33 -25.89
N THR A 16 -23.01 -28.24 -26.53
CA THR A 16 -21.81 -27.72 -25.91
C THR A 16 -22.23 -26.46 -25.17
N GLY A 17 -22.19 -26.53 -23.84
CA GLY A 17 -22.42 -25.39 -22.96
C GLY A 17 -21.27 -24.41 -23.15
N LEU A 18 -21.29 -23.70 -24.26
CA LEU A 18 -20.48 -22.52 -24.53
C LEU A 18 -21.44 -21.35 -24.50
N SER A 19 -21.86 -20.96 -23.30
CA SER A 19 -22.51 -19.66 -23.01
C SER A 19 -22.54 -19.45 -21.50
N ASP A 20 -21.38 -19.28 -20.90
CA ASP A 20 -21.25 -18.09 -20.07
C ASP A 20 -20.02 -17.36 -20.59
N SER A 21 -20.28 -16.29 -21.33
CA SER A 21 -19.29 -15.31 -21.68
C SER A 21 -18.93 -14.56 -20.39
N THR A 22 -18.25 -15.23 -19.47
CA THR A 22 -17.38 -14.52 -18.55
C THR A 22 -16.38 -13.86 -19.47
N HIS A 23 -16.56 -12.56 -19.69
CA HIS A 23 -15.48 -11.69 -20.12
C HIS A 23 -14.26 -12.20 -19.37
N SER A 24 -13.35 -12.85 -20.09
CA SER A 24 -12.03 -13.13 -19.59
C SER A 24 -11.32 -11.79 -19.64
N SER A 25 -11.81 -10.84 -18.82
CA SER A 25 -10.99 -9.77 -18.31
C SER A 25 -9.79 -10.52 -17.78
N THR A 26 -8.62 -10.23 -18.32
CA THR A 26 -7.37 -10.72 -17.79
C THR A 26 -7.19 -10.07 -16.42
N SER A 27 -8.00 -10.46 -15.44
CA SER A 27 -7.94 -9.99 -14.07
C SER A 27 -6.66 -10.55 -13.50
N SER A 28 -5.74 -9.67 -13.14
CA SER A 28 -4.53 -10.11 -12.46
C SER A 28 -4.89 -10.81 -11.16
N ALA A 29 -4.10 -11.83 -10.78
CA ALA A 29 -4.26 -12.50 -9.50
C ALA A 29 -4.21 -11.49 -8.33
N SER A 30 -3.41 -10.42 -8.49
CA SER A 30 -3.33 -9.31 -7.56
C SER A 30 -4.60 -8.44 -7.52
N ALA A 31 -5.29 -8.23 -8.65
CA ALA A 31 -6.52 -7.45 -8.69
C ALA A 31 -7.63 -8.12 -7.88
N GLU A 32 -7.79 -9.43 -8.02
CA GLU A 32 -8.77 -10.19 -7.22
C GLU A 32 -8.37 -10.24 -5.75
N ARG A 33 -7.08 -10.47 -5.45
CA ARG A 33 -6.57 -10.56 -4.07
C ARG A 33 -6.71 -9.27 -3.28
N TYR A 34 -6.51 -8.12 -3.92
CA TYR A 34 -6.53 -6.80 -3.27
C TYR A 34 -7.74 -5.94 -3.62
N GLN A 35 -8.74 -6.51 -4.32
CA GLN A 35 -9.95 -5.81 -4.78
C GLN A 35 -9.63 -4.55 -5.60
N LEU A 36 -8.66 -4.65 -6.52
CA LEU A 36 -8.30 -3.58 -7.44
C LEU A 36 -9.13 -3.70 -8.71
N ASP A 37 -9.53 -2.56 -9.26
CA ASP A 37 -10.22 -2.48 -10.54
C ASP A 37 -9.21 -2.12 -11.63
N GLN A 38 -8.81 -3.11 -12.42
CA GLN A 38 -7.84 -2.93 -13.50
C GLN A 38 -8.38 -2.10 -14.67
N GLU A 39 -9.71 -2.05 -14.82
CA GLU A 39 -10.38 -1.27 -15.86
C GLU A 39 -10.52 0.21 -15.47
N ASP A 40 -10.29 0.52 -14.19
CA ASP A 40 -10.31 1.90 -13.70
C ASP A 40 -9.16 2.71 -14.31
N THR A 41 -9.54 3.70 -15.11
CA THR A 41 -8.60 4.62 -15.78
C THR A 41 -8.30 5.84 -14.90
N ASN A 42 -8.96 5.99 -13.76
CA ASN A 42 -8.72 7.11 -12.87
C ASN A 42 -7.32 7.02 -12.25
N PRO A 43 -6.61 8.17 -12.14
CA PRO A 43 -5.31 8.18 -11.52
C PRO A 43 -5.46 7.98 -10.01
N ILE A 44 -4.56 7.15 -9.46
CA ILE A 44 -4.52 6.80 -8.04
C ILE A 44 -3.28 7.39 -7.36
N LEU A 45 -3.36 7.57 -6.05
CA LEU A 45 -2.19 7.85 -5.22
C LEU A 45 -1.61 6.53 -4.73
N LEU A 46 -0.30 6.39 -4.91
CA LEU A 46 0.45 5.20 -4.54
C LEU A 46 1.58 5.59 -3.58
N TYR A 47 1.52 5.09 -2.35
CA TYR A 47 2.59 5.24 -1.38
C TYR A 47 3.36 3.93 -1.25
N THR A 48 4.67 3.97 -1.53
CA THR A 48 5.55 2.82 -1.25
C THR A 48 6.10 2.96 0.18
N TYR A 49 5.97 1.92 1.00
CA TYR A 49 6.50 1.91 2.37
C TYR A 49 8.02 2.19 2.37
N ARG A 50 8.45 3.18 3.17
CA ARG A 50 9.83 3.73 3.19
C ARG A 50 10.31 4.32 1.86
N GLY A 51 9.40 4.54 0.94
CA GLY A 51 9.64 5.18 -0.35
C GLY A 51 8.96 6.54 -0.44
N LYS A 52 8.60 6.90 -1.67
CA LYS A 52 7.92 8.15 -2.02
C LYS A 52 6.44 7.92 -2.32
N LEU A 53 5.69 9.01 -2.26
CA LEU A 53 4.36 9.10 -2.83
C LEU A 53 4.47 9.37 -4.33
N GLU A 54 3.77 8.58 -5.12
CA GLU A 54 3.72 8.68 -6.57
C GLU A 54 2.27 8.63 -7.04
N THR A 55 2.01 9.17 -8.23
CA THR A 55 0.74 9.01 -8.94
C THR A 55 0.89 7.87 -9.93
N SER A 56 -0.03 6.91 -9.91
CA SER A 56 -0.01 5.75 -10.81
C SER A 56 -1.43 5.38 -11.24
N SER A 57 -1.60 4.27 -11.94
CA SER A 57 -2.89 3.69 -12.31
C SER A 57 -3.10 2.38 -11.56
N GLN A 58 -4.35 1.93 -11.40
CA GLN A 58 -4.64 0.62 -10.80
C GLN A 58 -4.02 -0.52 -11.62
N LYS A 59 -4.03 -0.40 -12.95
CA LYS A 59 -3.37 -1.34 -13.85
C LYS A 59 -1.86 -1.46 -13.60
N ASP A 60 -1.15 -0.35 -13.45
CA ASP A 60 0.29 -0.36 -13.16
C ASP A 60 0.60 -0.93 -11.77
N LEU A 61 -0.28 -0.66 -10.80
CA LEU A 61 -0.19 -1.22 -9.46
C LEU A 61 -0.31 -2.75 -9.50
N CYS A 62 -1.33 -3.27 -10.21
CA CYS A 62 -1.50 -4.70 -10.43
C CYS A 62 -0.26 -5.34 -11.05
N ALA A 63 0.25 -4.77 -12.15
CA ALA A 63 1.45 -5.28 -12.81
C ALA A 63 2.69 -5.29 -11.89
N ARG A 64 2.79 -4.33 -10.98
CA ARG A 64 3.88 -4.26 -9.99
C ARG A 64 3.74 -5.32 -8.90
N LEU A 65 2.53 -5.58 -8.44
CA LEU A 65 2.25 -6.64 -7.45
C LEU A 65 2.46 -8.03 -8.05
N ASP A 66 2.05 -8.23 -9.31
CA ASP A 66 2.26 -9.51 -10.00
C ASP A 66 3.75 -9.79 -10.26
N LYS A 67 4.56 -8.75 -10.41
CA LYS A 67 6.01 -8.89 -10.62
C LYS A 67 6.74 -9.31 -9.34
N ASP A 68 6.32 -8.78 -8.19
CA ASP A 68 6.96 -9.01 -6.90
C ASP A 68 5.94 -9.59 -5.92
N GLU A 69 5.86 -10.93 -5.84
CA GLU A 69 4.92 -11.64 -4.95
C GLU A 69 5.08 -11.31 -3.46
N LYS A 70 6.23 -10.75 -3.07
CA LYS A 70 6.52 -10.31 -1.69
C LYS A 70 5.90 -8.95 -1.36
N LEU A 71 5.26 -8.28 -2.31
CA LEU A 71 4.61 -7.00 -2.08
C LEU A 71 3.11 -7.20 -1.83
N ARG A 72 2.59 -6.47 -0.86
CA ARG A 72 1.16 -6.35 -0.59
C ARG A 72 0.70 -4.92 -0.81
N ALA A 73 -0.54 -4.78 -1.24
CA ALA A 73 -1.23 -3.51 -1.33
C ALA A 73 -2.36 -3.44 -0.32
N THR A 74 -2.46 -2.32 0.38
CA THR A 74 -3.62 -1.99 1.21
C THR A 74 -4.24 -0.69 0.72
N ARG A 75 -5.56 -0.58 0.86
CA ARG A 75 -6.32 0.61 0.48
C ARG A 75 -6.67 1.42 1.71
N LYS A 76 -6.45 2.73 1.63
CA LYS A 76 -6.82 3.71 2.65
C LYS A 76 -7.60 4.86 2.02
N GLN A 77 -8.81 5.10 2.52
CA GLN A 77 -9.59 6.26 2.10
C GLN A 77 -8.94 7.55 2.60
N ILE A 78 -8.86 8.55 1.73
CA ILE A 78 -8.32 9.86 2.08
C ILE A 78 -9.46 10.72 2.62
N PRO A 79 -9.41 11.18 3.88
CA PRO A 79 -10.45 12.05 4.44
C PRO A 79 -10.62 13.32 3.58
N ARG A 80 -11.85 13.80 3.45
CA ARG A 80 -12.13 15.00 2.65
C ARG A 80 -11.41 16.22 3.24
N ALA A 81 -11.02 17.16 2.37
CA ALA A 81 -10.36 18.43 2.72
C ALA A 81 -9.01 18.34 3.45
N THR A 82 -8.36 17.17 3.49
CA THR A 82 -6.99 17.03 3.99
C THR A 82 -5.95 17.20 2.89
N SER A 83 -4.86 17.90 3.22
CA SER A 83 -3.67 18.05 2.36
C SER A 83 -2.50 17.16 2.80
N TYR A 84 -2.60 16.62 4.01
CA TYR A 84 -1.63 15.70 4.61
C TYR A 84 -2.36 14.42 5.00
N LEU A 85 -1.70 13.29 4.78
CA LEU A 85 -2.18 11.98 5.17
C LEU A 85 -1.12 11.28 6.00
N ASP A 86 -1.51 10.88 7.21
CA ASP A 86 -0.66 10.03 8.04
C ASP A 86 -0.88 8.56 7.66
N VAL A 87 0.19 7.89 7.28
CA VAL A 87 0.25 6.44 7.09
C VAL A 87 0.64 5.83 8.43
N ARG A 88 -0.25 5.03 9.00
CA ARG A 88 -0.09 4.38 10.29
C ARG A 88 0.29 2.92 10.12
N ARG A 89 0.82 2.30 11.17
CA ARG A 89 1.24 0.89 11.11
C ARG A 89 0.09 -0.05 10.76
N HIS A 90 -1.09 0.16 11.35
CA HIS A 90 -2.27 -0.64 11.02
C HIS A 90 -2.76 -0.47 9.58
N ASP A 91 -2.35 0.58 8.87
CA ASP A 91 -2.69 0.71 7.44
C ASP A 91 -1.97 -0.32 6.58
N LEU A 92 -0.88 -0.91 7.07
CA LEU A 92 -0.12 -1.96 6.36
C LEU A 92 -0.73 -3.36 6.52
N TYR A 93 -1.60 -3.55 7.50
CA TYR A 93 -2.20 -4.86 7.81
C TYR A 93 -3.45 -5.10 6.97
N LEU A 94 -3.67 -6.36 6.59
CA LEU A 94 -4.94 -6.78 6.02
C LEU A 94 -6.07 -6.65 7.07
N PRO A 95 -7.34 -6.52 6.66
CA PRO A 95 -8.45 -6.35 7.59
C PRO A 95 -8.48 -7.40 8.71
N ASP A 96 -8.16 -8.66 8.39
CA ASP A 96 -8.14 -9.77 9.35
C ASP A 96 -6.99 -9.61 10.37
N GLU A 97 -5.81 -9.22 9.90
CA GLU A 97 -4.63 -8.97 10.75
C GLU A 97 -4.81 -7.73 11.64
N LYS A 98 -5.53 -6.71 11.16
CA LYS A 98 -5.80 -5.49 11.93
C LYS A 98 -6.47 -5.78 13.26
N GLN A 99 -7.33 -6.79 13.32
CA GLN A 99 -8.02 -7.15 14.55
C GLN A 99 -7.11 -7.92 15.50
N GLN A 100 -6.24 -8.79 14.96
CA GLN A 100 -5.27 -9.54 15.75
C GLN A 100 -4.20 -8.65 16.38
N TYR A 101 -3.77 -7.61 15.67
CA TYR A 101 -2.72 -6.72 16.13
C TYR A 101 -3.22 -5.43 16.80
N ALA A 102 -4.54 -5.26 16.95
CA ALA A 102 -5.15 -4.06 17.54
C ALA A 102 -4.64 -3.77 18.95
N ASP A 103 -4.32 -4.81 19.72
CA ASP A 103 -3.89 -4.71 21.11
C ASP A 103 -2.41 -4.31 21.27
N LEU A 104 -1.64 -4.25 20.18
CA LEU A 104 -0.24 -3.87 20.27
C LEU A 104 -0.11 -2.35 20.51
N PRO A 105 0.80 -1.92 21.41
CA PRO A 105 1.01 -0.49 21.67
C PRO A 105 1.53 0.27 20.43
N ASN A 106 2.07 -0.46 19.46
CA ASN A 106 2.59 0.09 18.22
C ASN A 106 1.52 0.12 17.10
N TYR A 107 0.29 -0.33 17.35
CA TYR A 107 -0.75 -0.43 16.33
C TYR A 107 -1.06 0.90 15.64
N ASP A 108 -1.14 1.98 16.43
CA ASP A 108 -1.48 3.32 15.95
C ASP A 108 -0.28 4.22 15.66
N SER A 109 0.95 3.69 15.66
CA SER A 109 2.09 4.57 15.39
C SER A 109 2.07 5.08 13.96
N SER A 110 2.22 6.40 13.83
CA SER A 110 2.45 7.06 12.54
C SER A 110 3.82 6.64 11.98
N LEU A 111 3.83 6.10 10.77
CA LEU A 111 5.02 5.69 10.05
C LEU A 111 5.54 6.80 9.14
N ALA A 112 4.62 7.52 8.49
CA ALA A 112 4.95 8.63 7.60
C ALA A 112 3.79 9.63 7.54
N SER A 113 4.12 10.92 7.51
CA SER A 113 3.17 11.96 7.14
C SER A 113 3.47 12.41 5.72
N VAL A 114 2.52 12.16 4.82
CA VAL A 114 2.71 12.36 3.38
C VAL A 114 1.86 13.54 2.92
N LYS A 115 2.50 14.49 2.24
CA LYS A 115 1.80 15.62 1.63
C LYS A 115 1.21 15.22 0.29
N ILE A 116 -0.08 15.46 0.10
CA ILE A 116 -0.75 15.25 -1.18
C ILE A 116 -0.29 16.34 -2.16
N PRO A 117 0.14 15.98 -3.38
CA PRO A 117 0.45 16.96 -4.41
C PRO A 117 -0.73 17.89 -4.63
N SER A 118 -0.48 19.19 -4.75
CA SER A 118 -1.53 20.20 -4.90
C SER A 118 -2.46 19.88 -6.09
N LEU A 119 -1.90 19.41 -7.20
CA LEU A 119 -2.68 19.01 -8.38
C LEU A 119 -3.66 17.86 -8.08
N ALA A 120 -3.21 16.84 -7.34
CA ALA A 120 -4.07 15.72 -6.93
C ALA A 120 -5.16 16.19 -5.95
N TYR A 121 -4.81 17.11 -5.03
CA TYR A 121 -5.77 17.70 -4.09
C TYR A 121 -6.90 18.47 -4.82
N TRP A 122 -6.56 19.29 -5.83
CA TRP A 122 -7.55 20.01 -6.62
C TRP A 122 -8.37 19.07 -7.51
N SER A 123 -7.74 18.08 -8.14
CA SER A 123 -8.43 17.05 -8.93
C SER A 123 -9.45 16.29 -8.08
N ARG A 124 -9.13 16.03 -6.81
CA ARG A 124 -10.06 15.43 -5.85
C ARG A 124 -11.27 16.31 -5.54
N MET A 125 -11.06 17.61 -5.41
CA MET A 125 -12.15 18.55 -5.10
C MET A 125 -13.08 18.80 -6.29
N ILE A 126 -12.57 18.77 -7.52
CA ILE A 126 -13.32 19.18 -8.72
C ILE A 126 -13.84 17.97 -9.51
N LEU A 127 -13.02 16.92 -9.70
CA LEU A 127 -13.36 15.75 -10.52
C LEU A 127 -13.70 14.50 -9.69
N GLY A 128 -13.45 14.52 -8.38
CA GLY A 128 -13.65 13.34 -7.52
C GLY A 128 -12.60 12.23 -7.73
N ASN A 129 -11.44 12.55 -8.31
CA ASN A 129 -10.32 11.63 -8.49
C ASN A 129 -9.46 11.53 -7.21
N TYR A 130 -8.56 10.55 -7.14
CA TYR A 130 -7.65 10.37 -5.98
C TYR A 130 -8.36 10.25 -4.62
N GLN A 131 -9.49 9.52 -4.57
CA GLN A 131 -10.23 9.33 -3.31
C GLN A 131 -9.51 8.36 -2.36
N ASP A 132 -8.81 7.40 -2.94
CA ASP A 132 -8.12 6.34 -2.23
C ASP A 132 -6.60 6.47 -2.37
N LEU A 133 -5.90 6.22 -1.27
CA LEU A 133 -4.46 5.97 -1.23
C LEU A 133 -4.24 4.46 -1.22
N PHE A 134 -3.45 3.98 -2.18
CA PHE A 134 -2.93 2.63 -2.18
C PHE A 134 -1.54 2.63 -1.53
N ILE A 135 -1.35 1.76 -0.54
CA ILE A 135 -0.10 1.63 0.19
C ILE A 135 0.51 0.28 -0.18
N VAL A 136 1.68 0.32 -0.80
CA VAL A 136 2.46 -0.87 -1.11
C VAL A 136 3.50 -1.09 -0.02
N SER A 137 3.47 -2.25 0.60
CA SER A 137 4.43 -2.65 1.62
C SER A 137 4.90 -4.08 1.39
N PRO A 138 6.10 -4.46 1.83
CA PRO A 138 6.53 -5.85 1.80
C PRO A 138 5.68 -6.72 2.75
N GLU A 139 5.47 -7.98 2.38
CA GLU A 139 4.74 -9.00 3.15
C GLU A 139 5.46 -9.42 4.45
N THR A 140 6.63 -8.85 4.78
CA THR A 140 7.32 -9.18 6.03
C THR A 140 6.53 -8.66 7.24
N THR A 141 6.09 -9.60 8.07
CA THR A 141 5.58 -9.41 9.45
C THR A 141 6.53 -8.55 10.29
N PRO A 142 6.06 -7.90 11.37
CA PRO A 142 6.78 -6.85 12.08
C PRO A 142 7.82 -7.47 13.03
N THR A 143 8.86 -8.11 12.51
CA THR A 143 10.04 -8.45 13.31
C THR A 143 11.16 -7.50 12.92
N SER A 144 11.52 -6.67 13.90
CA SER A 144 12.73 -5.85 13.97
C SER A 144 12.77 -4.61 13.08
N SER A 145 12.63 -3.45 13.72
CA SER A 145 13.73 -2.49 13.90
C SER A 145 14.89 -2.55 12.91
N VAL A 146 14.65 -2.45 11.61
CA VAL A 146 15.71 -2.03 10.68
C VAL A 146 15.82 -0.52 10.81
N ALA A 147 16.66 -0.11 11.76
CA ALA A 147 17.15 1.25 11.92
C ALA A 147 17.54 1.79 10.54
N ASP A 148 16.98 2.95 10.22
CA ASP A 148 17.36 3.71 9.03
C ASP A 148 18.81 4.20 9.21
N ASP A 149 19.67 3.88 8.23
CA ASP A 149 21.07 4.31 8.14
C ASP A 149 21.21 5.84 8.00
N GLY A 150 20.09 6.58 7.92
CA GLY A 150 20.02 8.04 7.92
C GLY A 150 19.83 8.69 9.29
N SER A 151 19.66 7.93 10.38
CA SER A 151 19.51 8.51 11.73
C SER A 151 20.87 8.88 12.33
N ARG A 152 21.59 9.80 11.68
CA ARG A 152 22.58 10.66 12.34
C ARG A 152 21.83 11.63 13.26
N ARG A 153 21.32 11.11 14.39
CA ARG A 153 21.05 11.91 15.58
C ARG A 153 22.40 12.40 16.08
N THR A 154 22.87 13.53 15.55
CA THR A 154 23.86 14.34 16.24
C THR A 154 23.14 14.94 17.44
N SER A 155 23.16 14.23 18.57
CA SER A 155 22.93 14.89 19.85
C SER A 155 24.06 15.90 20.03
N PRO A 156 23.83 17.22 20.08
CA PRO A 156 24.84 18.10 20.60
C PRO A 156 24.95 17.79 22.10
N THR A 157 25.97 17.03 22.48
CA THR A 157 26.52 17.13 23.83
C THR A 157 27.02 18.56 23.96
N SER A 158 26.18 19.42 24.54
CA SER A 158 26.61 20.72 25.03
C SER A 158 27.57 20.44 26.20
N THR A 159 28.86 20.59 25.94
CA THR A 159 29.87 20.71 26.99
C THR A 159 29.63 22.06 27.66
N TRP A 160 28.94 22.08 28.79
CA TRP A 160 28.83 23.25 29.65
C TRP A 160 29.85 23.09 30.75
N GLY A 161 30.96 23.84 30.67
CA GLY A 161 32.05 23.74 31.63
C GLY A 161 33.41 24.18 31.09
N GLN A 162 33.46 25.28 30.35
CA GLN A 162 34.67 26.11 30.30
C GLN A 162 34.25 27.47 30.84
N ASP A 163 34.71 27.78 32.04
CA ASP A 163 35.01 29.12 32.58
C ASP A 163 35.02 29.07 34.12
N SER A 164 36.22 28.86 34.68
CA SER A 164 36.68 29.14 36.07
C SER A 164 38.01 28.39 36.22
N GLU A 165 39.21 28.94 36.40
CA GLU A 165 39.68 30.26 36.80
C GLU A 165 41.03 30.52 36.15
N ALA A 166 41.17 31.65 35.47
CA ALA A 166 42.46 32.26 35.24
C ALA A 166 42.72 33.28 36.36
N SER A 167 43.87 33.15 37.02
CA SER A 167 44.62 34.24 37.65
C SER A 167 44.11 34.80 38.99
N MET A 168 44.65 34.25 40.09
CA MET A 168 45.06 35.08 41.23
C MET A 168 46.37 34.57 41.83
N ARG A 169 47.49 34.96 41.20
CA ARG A 169 48.78 35.07 41.91
C ARG A 169 48.80 36.45 42.57
N GLN A 170 48.55 36.51 43.88
CA GLN A 170 49.08 37.60 44.69
C GLN A 170 49.18 37.23 46.18
N VAL A 171 50.44 37.30 46.66
CA VAL A 171 50.92 37.62 48.02
C VAL A 171 50.39 36.84 49.24
N ALA A 172 51.30 36.10 49.92
CA ALA A 172 51.88 36.51 51.21
C ALA A 172 52.59 35.33 51.93
N ALA A 173 53.64 35.70 52.68
CA ALA A 173 54.51 34.94 53.59
C ALA A 173 55.82 34.41 52.96
#